data_AF-A0A3D3LX53-F1
#
_entry.id   AF-A0A3D3LX53-F1
#
_cell.length_a   1.000
_cell.length_b   1.000
_cell.length_c   1.000
_cell.angle_alpha   90.00
_cell.angle_beta   90.00
_cell.angle_gamma   90.00
#
_symmetry.space_group_name_H-M   'P 1'
#
loop_
_entity.id
_entity.type
_entity.pdbx_description
1 polymer ?
#
loop_
_entity_poly.entity_id
_entity_poly.type
_entity_poly.pdbx_seq_one_letter_code
_entity_poly.pdbx_strand_id
1 'polypeptide(L)'
;MHEFLRGDPVRDEVNRVLGALEDNIWSHTYESRYLDFKEEAGRRNGRGEILPSSPHNEEAAFALAGEASCMANTEHGGALIVGVADGGDIIGTEMDAAWLRGRIYALTEHQLTVSIQEVHIRGRRLLVILAPQAIEPVPWKDIIHWRVKDQCVAVTEEAWRERQGRSLSFDWSAQDSKIPIYHVRPAALKAARSFLDATGLPNHLDLSRADDEDLLRRLGVVTAQNTFTNAGYLLLIGRGQPDITYRFFAKNHKYSVLPPVYQEGKAPPRASLLEELATVFAHIERAARICVLETELEYAAETGEGQYQSLQDVDLATYEKPGRLLTQVPPRAIKEALMNGVAHRDWAASAPVDVWHSASSVMVGSVGGFFGGVTAENLGQHPPRSRNNALVQVLVELHLMDYQGGGITTLRREMLKRGMPAPLIDEVADGDAVRVQLTAEGQDVVWACFIRALAPRRLRRDLDLLILLHHIVTHGYVTLCVAQDLTAKPERQCLNALASLEKSHLEGEPVVFANPCRLGSGDTLWELTDMAVKKLNSLRDRYAFSHQKP
;
A
#
# COMPACT_ATOMS: atom_id res chain seq x y z
N MET A 1 23.43 -14.40 -7.89
CA MET A 1 22.23 -14.76 -8.70
C MET A 1 21.54 -16.06 -8.25
N HIS A 2 22.12 -16.87 -7.34
CA HIS A 2 21.57 -18.19 -6.96
C HIS A 2 20.93 -18.29 -5.56
N GLU A 3 20.78 -17.19 -4.83
CA GLU A 3 20.24 -17.22 -3.45
C GLU A 3 18.84 -16.60 -3.29
N PHE A 4 18.32 -15.93 -4.33
CA PHE A 4 17.09 -15.12 -4.28
C PHE A 4 15.82 -15.83 -4.77
N LEU A 5 15.89 -17.15 -5.04
CA LEU A 5 14.74 -18.01 -5.35
C LEU A 5 14.32 -18.91 -4.15
N ARG A 6 14.83 -18.63 -2.95
CA ARG A 6 14.45 -19.45 -1.78
C ARG A 6 13.07 -18.99 -1.31
N GLY A 7 12.19 -19.94 -1.03
CA GLY A 7 10.94 -19.68 -0.33
C GLY A 7 11.22 -19.14 1.07
N ASP A 8 10.17 -18.97 1.87
CA ASP A 8 10.33 -18.68 3.29
C ASP A 8 11.30 -19.72 3.89
N PRO A 9 12.52 -19.32 4.31
CA PRO A 9 13.57 -20.25 4.68
C PRO A 9 13.18 -21.10 5.89
N VAL A 10 12.30 -20.58 6.75
CA VAL A 10 11.75 -21.30 7.90
C VAL A 10 10.75 -22.36 7.41
N ARG A 11 9.81 -21.99 6.52
CA ARG A 11 8.84 -22.96 5.96
C ARG A 11 9.49 -24.01 5.07
N ASP A 12 10.46 -23.63 4.24
CA ASP A 12 11.22 -24.54 3.39
C ASP A 12 11.97 -25.57 4.25
N GLU A 13 12.58 -25.12 5.35
CA GLU A 13 13.26 -25.99 6.30
C GLU A 13 12.28 -26.90 7.05
N VAL A 14 11.15 -26.37 7.55
CA VAL A 14 10.09 -27.16 8.18
C VAL A 14 9.58 -28.25 7.23
N ASN A 15 9.24 -27.91 6.00
CA ASN A 15 8.73 -28.87 5.01
C ASN A 15 9.75 -29.95 4.68
N ARG A 16 11.02 -29.57 4.52
CA ARG A 16 12.12 -30.51 4.30
C ARG A 16 12.26 -31.49 5.47
N VAL A 17 12.19 -31.00 6.71
CA VAL A 17 12.35 -31.82 7.91
C VAL A 17 11.12 -32.70 8.15
N LEU A 18 9.90 -32.19 7.96
CA LEU A 18 8.68 -33.00 8.06
C LEU A 18 8.67 -34.14 7.04
N GLY A 19 9.10 -33.90 5.80
CA GLY A 19 9.28 -34.95 4.80
C GLY A 19 10.30 -36.02 5.23
N ALA A 20 11.44 -35.61 5.78
CA ALA A 20 12.45 -36.54 6.30
C ALA A 20 11.92 -37.38 7.48
N LEU A 21 11.11 -36.80 8.37
CA LEU A 21 10.49 -37.52 9.48
C LEU A 21 9.45 -38.54 9.02
N GLU A 22 8.68 -38.24 7.97
CA GLU A 22 7.75 -39.18 7.35
C GLU A 22 8.51 -40.39 6.77
N ASP A 23 9.67 -40.14 6.16
CA ASP A 23 10.58 -41.15 5.61
C ASP A 23 11.43 -41.88 6.68
N ASN A 24 11.22 -41.59 7.98
CA ASN A 24 11.96 -42.16 9.12
C ASN A 24 13.48 -41.89 9.06
N ILE A 25 13.88 -40.74 8.53
CA ILE A 25 15.26 -40.26 8.49
C ILE A 25 15.44 -39.24 9.62
N TRP A 26 16.36 -39.52 10.55
CA TRP A 26 16.72 -38.61 11.64
C TRP A 26 18.16 -38.10 11.49
N SER A 27 18.37 -36.82 11.79
CA SER A 27 19.71 -36.24 11.91
C SER A 27 19.71 -35.14 12.97
N HIS A 28 20.71 -35.16 13.84
CA HIS A 28 20.97 -34.05 14.78
C HIS A 28 21.29 -32.72 14.09
N THR A 29 21.57 -32.74 12.78
CA THR A 29 21.78 -31.53 11.97
C THR A 29 20.48 -30.86 11.53
N TYR A 30 19.31 -31.39 11.92
CA TYR A 30 18.01 -30.79 11.62
C TYR A 30 17.65 -29.65 12.57
N GLU A 31 18.19 -29.65 13.78
CA GLU A 31 18.16 -28.47 14.63
C GLU A 31 19.06 -27.39 14.03
N SER A 32 18.47 -26.23 13.80
CA SER A 32 19.10 -25.13 13.08
C SER A 32 18.80 -23.81 13.79
N ARG A 33 19.26 -22.72 13.18
CA ARG A 33 18.89 -21.37 13.62
C ARG A 33 17.40 -21.06 13.38
N TYR A 34 16.73 -21.82 12.52
CA TYR A 34 15.33 -21.60 12.10
C TYR A 34 14.38 -22.66 12.64
N LEU A 35 14.88 -23.82 13.08
CA LEU A 35 14.05 -24.95 13.48
C LEU A 35 14.57 -25.58 14.77
N ASP A 36 13.65 -25.90 15.67
CA ASP A 36 13.94 -26.63 16.91
C ASP A 36 12.88 -27.69 17.17
N PHE A 37 13.30 -28.81 17.75
CA PHE A 37 12.38 -29.84 18.23
C PHE A 37 12.10 -29.65 19.70
N LYS A 38 10.85 -29.86 20.09
CA LYS A 38 10.47 -29.85 21.51
C LYS A 38 9.59 -31.03 21.85
N GLU A 39 9.99 -31.73 22.89
CA GLU A 39 9.07 -32.60 23.60
C GLU A 39 8.10 -31.76 24.44
N GLU A 40 6.86 -32.23 24.58
CA GLU A 40 5.88 -31.60 25.47
C GLU A 40 6.34 -31.76 26.93
N ALA A 41 6.72 -30.64 27.56
CA ALA A 41 7.24 -30.62 28.93
C ALA A 41 6.20 -31.17 29.94
N GLY A 42 6.70 -31.73 31.04
CA GLY A 42 5.88 -32.35 32.08
C GLY A 42 5.38 -33.77 31.75
N ARG A 43 5.70 -34.34 30.57
CA ARG A 43 5.25 -35.69 30.17
C ARG A 43 6.22 -36.81 30.49
N ARG A 44 7.46 -36.56 30.88
CA ARG A 44 8.34 -37.62 31.38
C ARG A 44 8.31 -37.69 32.90
N ASN A 45 7.97 -38.85 33.43
CA ASN A 45 8.12 -39.09 34.86
C ASN A 45 9.61 -39.35 35.22
N GLY A 46 9.94 -39.36 36.52
CA GLY A 46 11.31 -39.62 36.99
C GLY A 46 11.89 -41.01 36.65
N ARG A 47 11.10 -41.89 36.02
CA ARG A 47 11.52 -43.20 35.49
C ARG A 47 11.70 -43.21 33.97
N GLY A 48 11.48 -42.07 33.30
CA GLY A 48 11.63 -41.90 31.85
C GLY A 48 10.41 -42.35 31.02
N GLU A 49 9.30 -42.73 31.66
CA GLU A 49 8.07 -43.13 30.97
C GLU A 49 7.29 -41.88 30.52
N ILE A 50 6.69 -41.96 29.32
CA ILE A 50 5.91 -40.89 28.72
C ILE A 50 4.45 -40.99 29.20
N LEU A 51 4.00 -39.97 29.90
CA LEU A 51 2.63 -39.79 30.38
C LEU A 51 1.69 -39.36 29.22
N PRO A 52 0.37 -39.62 29.32
CA PRO A 52 -0.59 -39.14 28.34
C PRO A 52 -0.60 -37.61 28.24
N SER A 53 -0.81 -37.11 27.03
CA SER A 53 -0.91 -35.67 26.76
C SER A 53 -2.24 -35.09 27.24
N SER A 54 -2.26 -33.80 27.54
CA SER A 54 -3.46 -33.04 27.92
C SER A 54 -3.72 -31.93 26.90
N PRO A 55 -4.98 -31.60 26.58
CA PRO A 55 -5.33 -30.46 25.74
C PRO A 55 -4.76 -29.14 26.27
N HIS A 56 -4.69 -28.98 27.59
CA HIS A 56 -4.10 -27.81 28.25
C HIS A 56 -2.97 -28.26 29.17
N ASN A 57 -1.75 -27.77 28.91
CA ASN A 57 -0.55 -28.08 29.67
C ASN A 57 0.26 -26.80 29.90
N GLU A 58 0.10 -26.20 31.08
CA GLU A 58 0.73 -24.91 31.44
C GLU A 58 2.26 -25.00 31.49
N GLU A 59 2.82 -26.12 31.92
CA GLU A 59 4.28 -26.31 31.97
C GLU A 59 4.88 -26.32 30.56
N ALA A 60 4.25 -27.06 29.64
CA ALA A 60 4.63 -27.06 28.23
C ALA A 60 4.45 -25.69 27.58
N ALA A 61 3.33 -25.00 27.83
CA ALA A 61 3.09 -23.66 27.29
C ALA A 61 4.14 -22.64 27.79
N PHE A 62 4.54 -22.75 29.06
CA PHE A 62 5.60 -21.91 29.63
C PHE A 62 6.96 -22.15 28.99
N ALA A 63 7.36 -23.41 28.80
CA ALA A 63 8.61 -23.75 28.13
C ALA A 63 8.61 -23.28 26.67
N LEU A 64 7.51 -23.53 25.95
CA LEU A 64 7.36 -23.15 24.54
C LEU A 64 7.33 -21.64 24.32
N ALA A 65 6.75 -20.86 25.25
CA ALA A 65 6.74 -19.41 25.15
C ALA A 65 8.16 -18.80 25.22
N GLY A 66 9.02 -19.33 26.09
CA GLY A 66 10.42 -18.91 26.15
C GLY A 66 11.18 -19.21 24.85
N GLU A 67 10.99 -20.40 24.29
CA GLU A 67 11.64 -20.79 23.03
C GLU A 67 11.09 -20.01 21.84
N ALA A 68 9.77 -19.80 21.79
CA ALA A 68 9.14 -18.99 20.76
C ALA A 68 9.60 -17.53 20.80
N SER A 69 9.83 -16.96 22.00
CA SER A 69 10.40 -15.61 22.13
C SER A 69 11.83 -15.53 21.58
N CYS A 70 12.65 -16.55 21.84
CA CYS A 70 14.01 -16.64 21.29
C CYS A 70 13.99 -16.77 19.77
N MET A 71 13.08 -17.58 19.22
CA MET A 71 12.87 -17.70 17.78
C MET A 71 12.44 -16.36 17.16
N ALA A 72 11.46 -15.69 17.76
CA ALA A 72 10.95 -14.40 17.26
C ALA A 72 12.01 -13.30 17.26
N ASN A 73 12.89 -13.29 18.25
CA ASN A 73 14.01 -12.35 18.34
C ASN A 73 15.16 -12.66 17.37
N THR A 74 15.10 -13.78 16.65
CA THR A 74 16.09 -14.20 15.67
C THR A 74 15.71 -13.70 14.28
N GLU A 75 16.70 -13.34 13.46
CA GLU A 75 16.48 -12.91 12.08
C GLU A 75 15.78 -14.03 11.26
N HIS A 76 14.71 -13.63 10.55
CA HIS A 76 13.70 -14.46 9.87
C HIS A 76 12.72 -15.21 10.78
N GLY A 77 12.80 -15.06 12.10
CA GLY A 77 11.98 -15.82 13.04
C GLY A 77 12.43 -17.28 13.13
N GLY A 78 11.51 -18.17 13.47
CA GLY A 78 11.78 -19.60 13.53
C GLY A 78 10.55 -20.47 13.76
N ALA A 79 10.76 -21.77 13.80
CA ALA A 79 9.75 -22.79 13.97
C ALA A 79 10.10 -23.75 15.10
N LEU A 80 9.10 -24.16 15.88
CA LEU A 80 9.20 -25.24 16.86
C LEU A 80 8.32 -26.39 16.41
N ILE A 81 8.87 -27.59 16.31
CA ILE A 81 8.11 -28.82 16.07
C ILE A 81 7.90 -29.52 17.41
N VAL A 82 6.67 -29.49 17.91
CA VAL A 82 6.28 -30.04 19.20
C VAL A 82 5.78 -31.47 19.04
N GLY A 83 6.27 -32.36 19.91
CA GLY A 83 5.94 -33.78 19.94
C GLY A 83 7.03 -34.68 19.36
N VAL A 84 8.25 -34.16 19.20
CA VAL A 84 9.44 -34.92 18.82
C VAL A 84 10.47 -34.79 19.94
N ALA A 85 11.04 -35.91 20.39
CA ALA A 85 12.11 -35.90 21.38
C ALA A 85 13.46 -35.53 20.75
N ASP A 86 14.43 -35.11 21.57
CA ASP A 86 15.80 -34.76 21.16
C ASP A 86 16.54 -35.89 20.42
N GLY A 87 16.08 -37.14 20.56
CA GLY A 87 16.60 -38.32 19.84
C GLY A 87 15.90 -38.63 18.50
N GLY A 88 14.90 -37.84 18.11
CA GLY A 88 14.10 -38.03 16.89
C GLY A 88 12.85 -38.89 17.06
N ASP A 89 12.58 -39.37 18.28
CA ASP A 89 11.39 -40.17 18.55
C ASP A 89 10.12 -39.31 18.44
N ILE A 90 9.18 -39.74 17.60
CA ILE A 90 7.89 -39.07 17.40
C ILE A 90 6.92 -39.52 18.51
N ILE A 91 6.76 -38.67 19.52
CA ILE A 91 5.90 -38.90 20.68
C ILE A 91 4.46 -38.45 20.41
N GLY A 92 4.33 -37.31 19.73
CA GLY A 92 3.07 -36.60 19.47
C GLY A 92 2.56 -35.78 20.66
N THR A 93 1.55 -34.94 20.42
CA THR A 93 0.91 -34.08 21.43
C THR A 93 -0.59 -33.89 21.14
N GLU A 94 -1.39 -33.85 22.21
CA GLU A 94 -2.83 -33.59 22.18
C GLU A 94 -3.17 -32.17 22.64
N MET A 95 -2.17 -31.29 22.81
CA MET A 95 -2.39 -29.90 23.18
C MET A 95 -3.29 -29.18 22.17
N ASP A 96 -4.22 -28.37 22.65
CA ASP A 96 -5.11 -27.57 21.82
C ASP A 96 -4.35 -26.38 21.23
N ALA A 97 -4.37 -26.27 19.90
CA ALA A 97 -3.58 -25.26 19.18
C ALA A 97 -4.10 -23.83 19.43
N ALA A 98 -5.41 -23.65 19.60
CA ALA A 98 -6.00 -22.33 19.84
C ALA A 98 -5.69 -21.82 21.25
N TRP A 99 -5.81 -22.70 22.25
CA TRP A 99 -5.41 -22.47 23.63
C TRP A 99 -3.92 -22.16 23.74
N LEU A 100 -3.06 -22.99 23.14
CA LEU A 100 -1.60 -22.79 23.20
C LEU A 100 -1.19 -21.46 22.56
N ARG A 101 -1.81 -21.09 21.43
CA ARG A 101 -1.59 -19.78 20.80
C ARG A 101 -1.94 -18.63 21.73
N GLY A 102 -3.14 -18.65 22.31
CA GLY A 102 -3.58 -17.63 23.27
C GLY A 102 -2.72 -17.60 24.53
N ARG A 103 -2.22 -18.75 24.96
CA ARG A 103 -1.39 -18.86 26.16
C ARG A 103 0.02 -18.33 25.95
N ILE A 104 0.67 -18.63 24.82
CA ILE A 104 1.97 -18.04 24.44
C ILE A 104 1.86 -16.51 24.38
N TYR A 105 0.79 -15.99 23.77
CA TYR A 105 0.54 -14.54 23.73
C TYR A 105 0.43 -13.93 25.14
N ALA A 106 -0.32 -14.56 26.04
CA ALA A 106 -0.44 -14.08 27.42
C ALA A 106 0.88 -14.19 28.21
N LEU A 107 1.65 -15.26 28.03
CA LEU A 107 2.92 -15.50 28.74
C LEU A 107 4.06 -14.59 28.28
N THR A 108 4.00 -14.12 27.04
CA THR A 108 4.94 -13.15 26.46
C THR A 108 4.48 -11.71 26.64
N GLU A 109 3.64 -11.46 27.65
CA GLU A 109 3.07 -10.14 27.96
C GLU A 109 2.45 -9.43 26.74
N HIS A 110 1.77 -10.20 25.89
CA HIS A 110 1.09 -9.71 24.69
C HIS A 110 2.01 -9.21 23.57
N GLN A 111 3.30 -9.56 23.59
CA GLN A 111 4.29 -9.11 22.62
C GLN A 111 4.52 -10.09 21.46
N LEU A 112 4.18 -11.37 21.62
CA LEU A 112 4.39 -12.39 20.59
C LEU A 112 3.10 -13.11 20.18
N THR A 113 2.73 -12.98 18.91
CA THR A 113 1.67 -13.79 18.29
C THR A 113 2.29 -14.84 17.37
N VAL A 114 2.01 -16.11 17.64
CA VAL A 114 2.52 -17.25 16.85
C VAL A 114 1.43 -17.86 15.98
N SER A 115 1.83 -18.44 14.84
CA SER A 115 0.95 -19.35 14.08
C SER A 115 1.22 -20.78 14.53
N ILE A 116 0.17 -21.60 14.66
CA ILE A 116 0.31 -23.01 15.07
C ILE A 116 -0.44 -23.85 14.04
N GLN A 117 0.28 -24.75 13.38
CA GLN A 117 -0.25 -25.70 12.42
C GLN A 117 -0.22 -27.11 13.00
N GLU A 118 -1.26 -27.89 12.71
CA GLU A 118 -1.32 -29.29 13.10
C GLU A 118 -0.85 -30.18 11.95
N VAL A 119 0.10 -31.07 12.23
CA VAL A 119 0.63 -32.00 11.24
C VAL A 119 0.53 -33.42 11.79
N HIS A 120 0.22 -34.38 10.94
CA HIS A 120 0.20 -35.79 11.31
C HIS A 120 1.35 -36.50 10.59
N ILE A 121 2.31 -36.99 11.36
CA ILE A 121 3.45 -37.75 10.85
C ILE A 121 3.35 -39.16 11.43
N ARG A 122 3.32 -40.18 10.55
CA ARG A 122 3.27 -41.60 10.95
C ARG A 122 2.19 -41.93 12.00
N GLY A 123 1.02 -41.29 11.86
CA GLY A 123 -0.14 -41.50 12.75
C GLY A 123 -0.06 -40.82 14.11
N ARG A 124 0.94 -39.95 14.35
CA ARG A 124 1.06 -39.12 15.56
C ARG A 124 0.82 -37.65 15.21
N ARG A 125 0.07 -36.96 16.06
CA ARG A 125 -0.22 -35.51 15.93
C ARG A 125 0.95 -34.69 16.48
N LEU A 126 1.45 -33.76 15.68
CA LEU A 126 2.50 -32.80 16.03
C LEU A 126 1.96 -31.38 15.85
N LEU A 127 2.54 -30.43 16.58
CA LEU A 127 2.26 -29.01 16.39
C LEU A 127 3.50 -28.30 15.84
N VAL A 128 3.34 -27.56 14.75
CA VAL A 128 4.37 -26.67 14.21
C VAL A 128 4.03 -25.25 14.62
N ILE A 129 4.81 -24.70 15.55
CA ILE A 129 4.68 -23.32 16.03
C ILE A 129 5.61 -22.45 15.20
N LEU A 130 5.05 -21.56 14.39
CA LEU A 130 5.79 -20.56 13.63
C LEU A 130 5.81 -19.25 14.41
N ALA A 131 7.00 -18.86 14.88
CA ALA A 131 7.26 -17.59 15.53
C ALA A 131 7.80 -16.60 14.49
N PRO A 132 7.01 -15.57 14.10
CA PRO A 132 7.49 -14.57 13.16
C PRO A 132 8.62 -13.73 13.78
N GLN A 133 9.45 -13.12 12.95
CA GLN A 133 10.44 -12.16 13.43
C GLN A 133 9.74 -10.99 14.13
N ALA A 134 10.11 -10.72 15.38
CA ALA A 134 9.56 -9.64 16.18
C ALA A 134 10.06 -8.27 15.69
N ILE A 135 9.24 -7.22 15.76
CA ILE A 135 9.63 -5.85 15.34
C ILE A 135 10.33 -5.11 16.50
N GLU A 136 9.87 -5.38 17.71
CA GLU A 136 10.50 -4.97 18.98
C GLU A 136 11.00 -6.23 19.70
N PRO A 137 12.03 -6.14 20.56
CA PRO A 137 12.54 -7.31 21.24
C PRO A 137 11.45 -7.88 22.16
N VAL A 138 11.24 -9.19 22.12
CA VAL A 138 10.32 -9.91 23.02
C VAL A 138 11.15 -10.47 24.17
N PRO A 139 11.21 -9.80 25.34
CA PRO A 139 11.93 -10.32 26.48
C PRO A 139 11.20 -11.55 27.06
N TRP A 140 11.98 -12.50 27.56
CA TRP A 140 11.47 -13.60 28.35
C TRP A 140 12.12 -13.56 29.73
N LYS A 141 11.29 -13.39 30.77
CA LYS A 141 11.77 -13.15 32.15
C LYS A 141 12.79 -12.00 32.20
N ASP A 142 12.45 -10.87 31.59
CA ASP A 142 13.27 -9.65 31.49
C ASP A 142 14.60 -9.80 30.70
N ILE A 143 14.84 -10.93 30.05
CA ILE A 143 16.06 -11.17 29.27
C ILE A 143 15.69 -11.40 27.81
N ILE A 144 16.31 -10.62 26.92
CA ILE A 144 16.19 -10.80 25.48
C ILE A 144 17.13 -11.93 25.07
N HIS A 145 16.57 -12.98 24.48
CA HIS A 145 17.34 -14.08 23.91
C HIS A 145 17.15 -14.11 22.41
N TRP A 146 18.18 -14.51 21.67
CA TRP A 146 18.08 -14.87 20.26
C TRP A 146 18.83 -16.17 19.99
N ARG A 147 18.60 -16.78 18.83
CA ARG A 147 19.18 -18.07 18.49
C ARG A 147 20.49 -17.90 17.70
N VAL A 148 21.52 -18.60 18.13
CA VAL A 148 22.80 -18.74 17.45
C VAL A 148 23.05 -20.23 17.25
N LYS A 149 22.96 -20.69 16.00
CA LYS A 149 22.91 -22.12 15.66
C LYS A 149 21.73 -22.80 16.36
N ASP A 150 21.98 -23.69 17.30
CA ASP A 150 21.04 -24.50 18.06
C ASP A 150 20.76 -23.95 19.48
N GLN A 151 21.34 -22.80 19.85
CA GLN A 151 21.27 -22.29 21.22
C GLN A 151 20.68 -20.89 21.33
N CYS A 152 19.87 -20.66 22.36
CA CYS A 152 19.37 -19.35 22.75
C CYS A 152 20.39 -18.62 23.65
N VAL A 153 20.88 -17.47 23.18
CA VAL A 153 21.90 -16.67 23.84
C VAL A 153 21.29 -15.33 24.25
N ALA A 154 21.58 -14.89 25.49
CA ALA A 154 21.14 -13.61 26.01
C ALA A 154 21.86 -12.44 25.30
N VAL A 155 21.12 -11.37 25.01
CA VAL A 155 21.62 -10.15 24.38
C VAL A 155 21.05 -8.91 25.03
N THR A 156 21.76 -7.78 24.87
CA THR A 156 21.23 -6.47 25.27
C THR A 156 20.27 -5.95 24.21
N GLU A 157 19.41 -5.03 24.62
CA GLU A 157 18.47 -4.36 23.72
C GLU A 157 19.22 -3.59 22.61
N GLU A 158 20.35 -2.97 22.91
CA GLU A 158 21.16 -2.27 21.90
C GLU A 158 21.73 -3.23 20.86
N ALA A 159 22.26 -4.38 21.29
CA ALA A 159 22.80 -5.40 20.39
C ALA A 159 21.70 -6.02 19.52
N TRP A 160 20.50 -6.23 20.09
CA TRP A 160 19.34 -6.69 19.36
C TRP A 160 18.89 -5.65 18.32
N ARG A 161 18.72 -4.39 18.72
CA ARG A 161 18.36 -3.26 17.85
C ARG A 161 19.41 -2.96 16.78
N GLU A 162 20.70 -3.16 17.04
CA GLU A 162 21.75 -3.00 16.03
C GLU A 162 21.62 -4.07 14.93
N ARG A 163 21.38 -5.33 15.31
CA ARG A 163 21.21 -6.43 14.34
C ARG A 163 19.86 -6.37 13.63
N GLN A 164 18.79 -5.98 14.32
CA GLN A 164 17.50 -5.65 13.73
C GLN A 164 17.59 -4.45 12.83
N GLY A 165 18.31 -3.41 13.21
CA GLY A 165 18.63 -2.26 12.37
C GLY A 165 19.28 -2.71 11.08
N ARG A 166 20.12 -3.76 11.08
CA ARG A 166 20.69 -4.37 9.88
C ARG A 166 19.65 -5.13 9.03
N SER A 167 18.71 -5.88 9.62
CA SER A 167 17.64 -6.59 8.89
C SER A 167 16.46 -5.69 8.45
N LEU A 168 16.08 -4.67 9.24
CA LEU A 168 15.16 -3.57 8.89
C LEU A 168 15.81 -2.53 7.96
N SER A 169 17.15 -2.51 7.86
CA SER A 169 17.92 -1.82 6.82
C SER A 169 18.11 -2.64 5.54
N PHE A 170 17.43 -3.79 5.39
CA PHE A 170 17.37 -4.46 4.09
C PHE A 170 16.41 -3.70 3.17
N ASP A 171 16.74 -2.46 2.86
CA ASP A 171 16.15 -1.76 1.73
C ASP A 171 16.78 -2.34 0.47
N TRP A 172 16.12 -3.34 -0.11
CA TRP A 172 16.55 -3.95 -1.37
C TRP A 172 16.82 -2.89 -2.43
N SER A 173 16.03 -1.82 -2.48
CA SER A 173 16.15 -0.77 -3.49
C SER A 173 17.41 0.08 -3.35
N ALA A 174 18.01 0.14 -2.15
CA ALA A 174 19.26 0.84 -1.88
C ALA A 174 20.53 0.01 -2.21
N GLN A 175 20.39 -1.31 -2.39
CA GLN A 175 21.54 -2.19 -2.59
C GLN A 175 22.18 -2.03 -3.96
N ASP A 176 23.46 -2.37 -4.03
CA ASP A 176 24.24 -2.32 -5.27
C ASP A 176 23.78 -3.41 -6.27
N SER A 177 23.29 -2.96 -7.43
CA SER A 177 22.86 -3.82 -8.54
C SER A 177 24.01 -4.51 -9.28
N LYS A 178 25.26 -4.09 -9.02
CA LYS A 178 26.49 -4.46 -9.74
C LYS A 178 26.52 -4.02 -11.20
N ILE A 179 25.56 -3.20 -11.64
CA ILE A 179 25.51 -2.68 -12.99
C ILE A 179 26.19 -1.31 -13.05
N PRO A 180 27.23 -1.12 -13.88
CA PRO A 180 27.91 0.17 -14.03
C PRO A 180 26.99 1.27 -14.57
N ILE A 181 27.23 2.52 -14.15
CA ILE A 181 26.35 3.65 -14.51
C ILE A 181 26.27 3.95 -16.01
N TYR A 182 27.30 3.59 -16.79
CA TYR A 182 27.32 3.82 -18.25
C TYR A 182 26.33 2.93 -19.02
N HIS A 183 25.70 1.95 -18.38
CA HIS A 183 24.59 1.18 -18.96
C HIS A 183 23.24 1.91 -18.92
N VAL A 184 23.21 3.15 -18.41
CA VAL A 184 22.02 4.00 -18.38
C VAL A 184 21.40 4.13 -19.77
N ARG A 185 20.06 4.13 -19.83
CA ARG A 185 19.34 4.29 -21.08
C ARG A 185 19.09 5.78 -21.37
N PRO A 186 19.46 6.29 -22.57
CA PRO A 186 19.22 7.69 -22.93
C PRO A 186 17.74 8.10 -22.86
N ALA A 187 16.82 7.18 -23.21
CA ALA A 187 15.38 7.41 -23.12
C ALA A 187 14.90 7.55 -21.66
N ALA A 188 15.51 6.83 -20.72
CA ALA A 188 15.19 6.94 -19.30
C ALA A 188 15.66 8.27 -18.72
N LEU A 189 16.86 8.74 -19.09
CA LEU A 189 17.36 10.07 -18.74
C LEU A 189 16.45 11.17 -19.28
N LYS A 190 16.00 11.04 -20.54
CA LYS A 190 15.04 11.98 -21.13
C LYS A 190 13.71 11.98 -20.36
N ALA A 191 13.21 10.82 -19.95
CA ALA A 191 12.00 10.73 -19.14
C ALA A 191 12.18 11.41 -17.77
N ALA A 192 13.29 11.13 -17.06
CA ALA A 192 13.62 11.77 -15.79
C ALA A 192 13.65 13.30 -15.90
N ARG A 193 14.38 13.84 -16.89
CA ARG A 193 14.46 15.29 -17.15
C ARG A 193 13.09 15.88 -17.47
N SER A 194 12.28 15.18 -18.27
CA SER A 194 10.91 15.63 -18.59
C SER A 194 10.01 15.72 -17.36
N PHE A 195 10.15 14.79 -16.39
CA PHE A 195 9.41 14.86 -15.13
C PHE A 195 9.85 16.04 -14.26
N LEU A 196 11.15 16.28 -14.16
CA LEU A 196 11.71 17.42 -13.43
C LEU A 196 11.28 18.76 -14.05
N ASP A 197 11.38 18.88 -15.38
CA ASP A 197 11.00 20.09 -16.13
C ASP A 197 9.52 20.43 -15.96
N ALA A 198 8.64 19.40 -15.95
CA ALA A 198 7.20 19.58 -15.81
C ALA A 198 6.78 20.25 -14.49
N THR A 199 7.64 20.22 -13.47
CA THR A 199 7.35 20.86 -12.17
C THR A 199 7.47 22.38 -12.22
N GLY A 200 8.32 22.92 -13.10
CA GLY A 200 8.65 24.34 -13.17
C GLY A 200 9.37 24.90 -11.93
N LEU A 201 9.82 24.04 -11.00
CA LEU A 201 10.49 24.46 -9.77
C LEU A 201 11.98 24.75 -10.04
N PRO A 202 12.56 25.85 -9.52
CA PRO A 202 13.95 26.22 -9.80
C PRO A 202 14.96 25.10 -9.52
N ASN A 203 14.84 24.41 -8.38
CA ASN A 203 15.77 23.34 -8.00
C ASN A 203 15.67 22.11 -8.92
N HIS A 204 14.46 21.79 -9.40
CA HIS A 204 14.27 20.67 -10.32
C HIS A 204 14.77 21.00 -11.72
N LEU A 205 14.59 22.25 -12.16
CA LEU A 205 15.13 22.73 -13.44
C LEU A 205 16.67 22.73 -13.44
N ASP A 206 17.29 23.07 -12.31
CA ASP A 206 18.74 22.94 -12.13
C ASP A 206 19.19 21.48 -12.26
N LEU A 207 18.55 20.57 -11.52
CA LEU A 207 18.83 19.14 -11.58
C LEU A 207 18.62 18.58 -13.02
N SER A 208 17.55 18.99 -13.68
CA SER A 208 17.21 18.61 -15.07
C SER A 208 18.21 19.11 -16.12
N ARG A 209 19.04 20.11 -15.79
CA ARG A 209 20.08 20.65 -16.68
C ARG A 209 21.48 20.15 -16.35
N ALA A 210 21.66 19.46 -15.23
CA ALA A 210 22.93 18.87 -14.84
C ALA A 210 23.41 17.81 -15.85
N ASP A 211 24.71 17.58 -15.91
CA ASP A 211 25.28 16.49 -16.72
C ASP A 211 24.75 15.12 -16.25
N ASP A 212 24.73 14.12 -17.14
CA ASP A 212 24.11 12.82 -16.86
C ASP A 212 24.63 12.18 -15.57
N GLU A 213 25.95 12.19 -15.34
CA GLU A 213 26.52 11.61 -14.12
C GLU A 213 26.10 12.38 -12.85
N ASP A 214 26.08 13.72 -12.90
CA ASP A 214 25.68 14.55 -11.76
C ASP A 214 24.19 14.37 -11.45
N LEU A 215 23.33 14.32 -12.49
CA LEU A 215 21.91 13.97 -12.35
C LEU A 215 21.75 12.63 -11.63
N LEU A 216 22.43 11.58 -12.09
CA LEU A 216 22.34 10.24 -11.48
C LEU A 216 22.83 10.22 -10.02
N ARG A 217 23.91 10.92 -9.70
CA ARG A 217 24.43 11.01 -8.32
C ARG A 217 23.48 11.78 -7.41
N ARG A 218 22.96 12.92 -7.87
CA ARG A 218 22.03 13.76 -7.11
C ARG A 218 20.67 13.11 -6.90
N LEU A 219 20.22 12.27 -7.84
CA LEU A 219 19.05 11.40 -7.64
C LEU A 219 19.29 10.30 -6.58
N GLY A 220 20.52 10.06 -6.13
CA GLY A 220 20.83 9.04 -5.13
C GLY A 220 20.81 7.61 -5.67
N VAL A 221 20.92 7.43 -6.99
CA VAL A 221 20.87 6.10 -7.63
C VAL A 221 22.25 5.49 -7.90
N VAL A 222 23.33 6.17 -7.53
CA VAL A 222 24.71 5.75 -7.78
C VAL A 222 25.42 5.39 -6.48
N THR A 223 26.04 4.21 -6.44
CA THR A 223 26.82 3.72 -5.30
C THR A 223 28.23 4.33 -5.26
N ALA A 224 28.94 4.13 -4.15
CA ALA A 224 30.35 4.51 -4.03
C ALA A 224 31.27 3.79 -5.05
N GLN A 225 30.84 2.62 -5.56
CA GLN A 225 31.58 1.81 -6.53
C GLN A 225 31.28 2.21 -7.99
N ASN A 226 30.57 3.31 -8.21
CA ASN A 226 30.16 3.78 -9.54
C ASN A 226 29.25 2.81 -10.31
N THR A 227 28.43 2.08 -9.57
CA THR A 227 27.37 1.21 -10.06
C THR A 227 26.00 1.76 -9.64
N PHE A 228 24.93 1.27 -10.26
CA PHE A 228 23.57 1.63 -9.86
C PHE A 228 23.15 0.93 -8.57
N THR A 229 22.36 1.61 -7.75
CA THR A 229 21.49 0.94 -6.78
C THR A 229 20.42 0.12 -7.51
N ASN A 230 19.74 -0.81 -6.84
CA ASN A 230 18.63 -1.56 -7.44
C ASN A 230 17.50 -0.62 -7.90
N ALA A 231 17.22 0.45 -7.15
CA ALA A 231 16.30 1.50 -7.59
C ALA A 231 16.77 2.16 -8.91
N GLY A 232 18.05 2.50 -9.02
CA GLY A 232 18.65 3.01 -10.24
C GLY A 232 18.53 2.04 -11.42
N TYR A 233 18.84 0.78 -11.18
CA TYR A 233 18.71 -0.28 -12.17
C TYR A 233 17.26 -0.41 -12.69
N LEU A 234 16.26 -0.44 -11.80
CA LEU A 234 14.84 -0.46 -12.19
C LEU A 234 14.44 0.76 -13.02
N LEU A 235 14.72 1.96 -12.49
CA LEU A 235 14.24 3.21 -13.05
C LEU A 235 14.92 3.58 -14.38
N LEU A 236 16.18 3.19 -14.57
CA LEU A 236 17.02 3.72 -15.66
C LEU A 236 17.52 2.68 -16.65
N ILE A 237 17.43 1.39 -16.31
CA ILE A 237 17.88 0.28 -17.17
C ILE A 237 16.71 -0.66 -17.48
N GLY A 238 15.98 -1.10 -16.45
CA GLY A 238 14.87 -2.04 -16.55
C GLY A 238 15.28 -3.51 -16.46
N ARG A 239 14.32 -4.36 -16.07
CA ARG A 239 14.55 -5.79 -15.79
C ARG A 239 14.53 -6.71 -17.01
N GLY A 240 14.30 -6.17 -18.21
CA GLY A 240 14.10 -6.96 -19.43
C GLY A 240 12.74 -7.64 -19.52
N GLN A 241 11.81 -7.29 -18.63
CA GLN A 241 10.40 -7.64 -18.62
C GLN A 241 9.58 -6.40 -18.23
N PRO A 242 8.29 -6.32 -18.56
CA PRO A 242 7.45 -5.20 -18.17
C PRO A 242 7.34 -5.08 -16.65
N ASP A 243 7.50 -3.87 -16.14
CA ASP A 243 7.30 -3.55 -14.72
C ASP A 243 5.86 -3.12 -14.43
N ILE A 244 5.18 -2.58 -15.43
CA ILE A 244 3.76 -2.23 -15.41
C ILE A 244 3.06 -3.05 -16.51
N THR A 245 1.83 -3.48 -16.26
CA THR A 245 0.92 -3.97 -17.30
C THR A 245 -0.34 -3.13 -17.28
N TYR A 246 -0.58 -2.39 -18.35
CA TYR A 246 -1.71 -1.47 -18.44
C TYR A 246 -2.74 -1.96 -19.46
N ARG A 247 -3.85 -2.50 -18.98
CA ARG A 247 -4.97 -2.99 -19.78
C ARG A 247 -6.08 -1.96 -19.76
N PHE A 248 -6.57 -1.57 -20.94
CA PHE A 248 -7.73 -0.70 -21.04
C PHE A 248 -8.86 -1.35 -21.83
N PHE A 249 -10.08 -1.06 -21.41
CA PHE A 249 -11.30 -1.51 -22.07
C PHE A 249 -11.76 -0.44 -23.07
N ALA A 250 -11.68 -0.76 -24.36
CA ALA A 250 -12.34 0.04 -25.39
C ALA A 250 -13.83 -0.31 -25.46
N LYS A 251 -14.67 0.62 -25.96
CA LYS A 251 -16.12 0.42 -26.22
C LYS A 251 -16.47 -0.86 -27.00
N ASN A 252 -15.52 -1.48 -27.70
CA ASN A 252 -15.74 -2.72 -28.46
C ASN A 252 -15.55 -4.01 -27.64
N HIS A 253 -15.53 -3.93 -26.30
CA HIS A 253 -15.37 -5.07 -25.37
C HIS A 253 -14.12 -5.94 -25.59
N LYS A 254 -13.11 -5.43 -26.29
CA LYS A 254 -11.79 -6.08 -26.43
C LYS A 254 -10.77 -5.38 -25.55
N TYR A 255 -9.99 -6.17 -24.84
CA TYR A 255 -8.81 -5.69 -24.12
C TYR A 255 -7.77 -5.20 -25.11
N SER A 256 -7.30 -3.98 -24.90
CA SER A 256 -6.08 -3.49 -25.54
C SER A 256 -5.06 -3.24 -24.44
N VAL A 257 -3.85 -3.77 -24.63
CA VAL A 257 -2.72 -3.47 -23.75
C VAL A 257 -1.98 -2.27 -24.34
N LEU A 258 -1.65 -1.28 -23.50
CA LEU A 258 -1.00 -0.06 -23.97
C LEU A 258 0.40 -0.41 -24.52
N PRO A 259 0.76 -0.06 -25.76
CA PRO A 259 2.15 -0.13 -26.22
C PRO A 259 2.96 1.02 -25.61
N PRO A 260 4.25 0.84 -25.24
CA PRO A 260 5.07 -0.36 -25.35
C PRO A 260 4.93 -1.33 -24.17
N VAL A 261 4.00 -1.07 -23.25
CA VAL A 261 3.88 -1.70 -21.92
C VAL A 261 3.71 -3.24 -22.00
N TYR A 262 3.02 -3.78 -23.01
CA TYR A 262 3.10 -5.19 -23.42
C TYR A 262 2.25 -5.38 -24.69
N GLN A 263 2.70 -6.18 -25.68
CA GLN A 263 1.87 -6.63 -26.79
C GLN A 263 1.86 -8.15 -26.78
N GLU A 264 0.68 -8.75 -26.60
CA GLU A 264 0.51 -10.20 -26.60
C GLU A 264 1.06 -10.78 -27.92
N GLY A 265 1.99 -11.73 -27.81
CA GLY A 265 2.67 -12.34 -28.96
C GLY A 265 3.92 -11.61 -29.50
N LYS A 266 4.37 -10.51 -28.89
CA LYS A 266 5.67 -9.87 -29.21
C LYS A 266 6.60 -9.86 -28.00
N ALA A 267 7.92 -9.91 -28.27
CA ALA A 267 8.92 -9.74 -27.23
C ALA A 267 8.71 -8.40 -26.50
N PRO A 268 8.72 -8.38 -25.16
CA PRO A 268 8.55 -7.14 -24.42
C PRO A 268 9.68 -6.17 -24.82
N PRO A 269 9.37 -4.88 -25.04
CA PRO A 269 10.41 -3.91 -25.31
C PRO A 269 11.32 -3.85 -24.10
N ARG A 270 12.64 -3.79 -24.34
CA ARG A 270 13.60 -3.43 -23.30
C ARG A 270 13.35 -1.97 -22.98
N ALA A 271 12.54 -1.69 -21.96
CA ALA A 271 12.27 -0.36 -21.42
C ALA A 271 12.63 -0.37 -19.92
N SER A 272 13.01 0.79 -19.42
CA SER A 272 13.11 1.06 -17.98
C SER A 272 11.75 1.44 -17.40
N LEU A 273 11.60 1.35 -16.08
CA LEU A 273 10.39 1.75 -15.40
C LEU A 273 10.02 3.23 -15.65
N LEU A 274 11.00 4.14 -15.81
CA LEU A 274 10.70 5.54 -16.14
C LEU A 274 10.13 5.71 -17.56
N GLU A 275 10.59 4.92 -18.53
CA GLU A 275 10.03 4.93 -19.89
C GLU A 275 8.59 4.39 -19.89
N GLU A 276 8.31 3.34 -19.13
CA GLU A 276 6.97 2.80 -18.95
C GLU A 276 6.04 3.82 -18.29
N LEU A 277 6.47 4.43 -17.18
CA LEU A 277 5.72 5.47 -16.48
C LEU A 277 5.42 6.67 -17.37
N ALA A 278 6.41 7.16 -18.14
CA ALA A 278 6.21 8.27 -19.07
C ALA A 278 5.13 7.95 -20.12
N THR A 279 5.14 6.71 -20.64
CA THR A 279 4.13 6.25 -21.59
C THR A 279 2.75 6.18 -20.95
N VAL A 280 2.63 5.55 -19.78
CA VAL A 280 1.37 5.40 -19.06
C VAL A 280 0.79 6.76 -18.66
N PHE A 281 1.62 7.67 -18.16
CA PHE A 281 1.19 9.02 -17.78
C PHE A 281 0.71 9.84 -18.98
N ALA A 282 1.44 9.79 -20.10
CA ALA A 282 1.00 10.45 -21.33
C ALA A 282 -0.35 9.90 -21.82
N HIS A 283 -0.57 8.59 -21.68
CA HIS A 283 -1.85 7.97 -21.99
C HIS A 283 -2.98 8.43 -21.05
N ILE A 284 -2.77 8.44 -19.73
CA ILE A 284 -3.75 8.92 -18.74
C ILE A 284 -4.12 10.38 -19.00
N GLU A 285 -3.14 11.25 -19.26
CA GLU A 285 -3.39 12.66 -19.55
C GLU A 285 -4.16 12.86 -20.86
N ARG A 286 -3.81 12.11 -21.90
CA ARG A 286 -4.52 12.15 -23.17
C ARG A 286 -5.97 11.71 -23.00
N ALA A 287 -6.23 10.62 -22.29
CA ALA A 287 -7.58 10.14 -22.00
C ALA A 287 -8.41 11.17 -21.23
N ALA A 288 -7.81 11.82 -20.21
CA ALA A 288 -8.48 12.84 -19.43
C ALA A 288 -8.82 14.11 -20.24
N ARG A 289 -7.93 14.57 -21.12
CA ARG A 289 -8.20 15.73 -21.99
C ARG A 289 -9.37 15.48 -22.95
N ILE A 290 -9.47 14.26 -23.50
CA ILE A 290 -10.56 13.88 -24.41
C ILE A 290 -11.91 13.89 -23.67
N CYS A 291 -11.97 13.37 -22.45
CA CYS A 291 -13.20 13.36 -21.66
C CYS A 291 -13.75 14.78 -21.43
N VAL A 292 -12.87 15.75 -21.12
CA VAL A 292 -13.29 17.15 -20.92
C VAL A 292 -13.90 17.73 -22.20
N LEU A 293 -13.27 17.50 -23.35
CA LEU A 293 -13.74 18.03 -24.63
C LEU A 293 -15.09 17.43 -25.04
N GLU A 294 -15.31 16.13 -24.87
CA GLU A 294 -16.60 15.51 -25.19
C GLU A 294 -17.73 16.02 -24.27
N THR A 295 -17.47 16.17 -22.96
CA THR A 295 -18.46 16.76 -22.03
C THR A 295 -18.76 18.22 -22.35
N GLU A 296 -17.77 19.02 -22.75
CA GLU A 296 -17.98 20.41 -23.16
C GLU A 296 -18.77 20.51 -24.47
N LEU A 297 -18.55 19.59 -25.43
CA LEU A 297 -19.30 19.50 -26.67
C LEU A 297 -20.76 19.07 -26.43
N GLU A 298 -21.01 18.08 -25.57
CA GLU A 298 -22.35 17.66 -25.17
C GLU A 298 -23.10 18.81 -24.47
N TYR A 299 -22.46 19.49 -23.51
CA TYR A 299 -23.04 20.65 -22.83
C TYR A 299 -23.35 21.81 -23.79
N ALA A 300 -22.45 22.11 -24.73
CA ALA A 300 -22.67 23.15 -25.73
C ALA A 300 -23.81 22.79 -26.70
N ALA A 301 -23.96 21.51 -27.05
CA ALA A 301 -25.07 21.03 -27.88
C ALA A 301 -26.42 21.14 -27.15
N GLU A 302 -26.44 20.90 -25.84
CA GLU A 302 -27.67 20.97 -25.02
C GLU A 302 -28.08 22.40 -24.65
N THR A 303 -27.11 23.30 -24.42
CA THR A 303 -27.36 24.64 -23.86
C THR A 303 -27.23 25.77 -24.88
N GLY A 304 -26.59 25.53 -26.03
CA GLY A 304 -26.29 26.57 -27.02
C GLY A 304 -25.19 27.57 -26.58
N GLU A 305 -24.60 27.39 -25.39
CA GLU A 305 -23.55 28.23 -24.84
C GLU A 305 -22.22 27.45 -24.78
N GLY A 306 -21.24 27.85 -25.60
CA GLY A 306 -19.89 27.28 -25.58
C GLY A 306 -18.88 28.17 -26.31
N GLN A 307 -17.75 28.47 -25.67
CA GLN A 307 -16.63 29.22 -26.27
C GLN A 307 -15.65 28.24 -26.93
N TYR A 308 -15.72 28.13 -28.25
CA TYR A 308 -14.87 27.26 -29.08
C TYR A 308 -13.51 27.93 -29.36
N GLN A 309 -12.57 27.91 -28.40
CA GLN A 309 -11.19 28.40 -28.63
C GLN A 309 -10.09 27.33 -28.44
N SER A 310 -10.37 26.20 -27.78
CA SER A 310 -9.37 25.14 -27.49
C SER A 310 -9.25 24.05 -28.57
N LEU A 311 -10.05 24.11 -29.65
CA LEU A 311 -10.14 23.07 -30.68
C LEU A 311 -9.11 23.18 -31.80
N GLN A 312 -8.35 24.28 -31.89
CA GLN A 312 -7.41 24.50 -33.02
C GLN A 312 -6.15 23.63 -32.96
N ASP A 313 -5.81 23.09 -31.78
CA ASP A 313 -4.61 22.25 -31.58
C ASP A 313 -4.91 20.73 -31.61
N VAL A 314 -6.16 20.34 -31.87
CA VAL A 314 -6.56 18.93 -31.86
C VAL A 314 -6.82 18.47 -33.29
N ASP A 315 -5.84 17.77 -33.86
CA ASP A 315 -6.02 17.10 -35.15
C ASP A 315 -7.04 15.96 -35.05
N LEU A 316 -8.29 16.30 -35.34
CA LEU A 316 -9.45 15.40 -35.41
C LEU A 316 -9.32 14.36 -36.56
N ALA A 317 -8.40 14.49 -37.52
CA ALA A 317 -8.22 13.46 -38.55
C ALA A 317 -7.45 12.24 -38.03
N THR A 318 -6.61 12.42 -37.01
CA THR A 318 -5.98 11.31 -36.27
C THR A 318 -7.00 10.55 -35.38
N TYR A 319 -8.26 11.02 -35.30
CA TYR A 319 -9.27 10.54 -34.34
C TYR A 319 -10.08 9.30 -34.77
N GLU A 320 -10.14 8.93 -36.05
CA GLU A 320 -11.04 7.88 -36.60
C GLU A 320 -10.58 6.41 -36.39
N LYS A 321 -9.60 6.12 -35.52
CA LYS A 321 -9.20 4.72 -35.24
C LYS A 321 -9.84 4.15 -33.95
N PRO A 322 -10.32 2.89 -33.96
CA PRO A 322 -11.09 2.29 -32.88
C PRO A 322 -10.24 2.08 -31.62
N GLY A 323 -10.75 2.41 -30.42
CA GLY A 323 -10.07 2.08 -29.15
C GLY A 323 -10.10 3.13 -28.03
N ARG A 324 -11.10 4.02 -27.96
CA ARG A 324 -11.10 5.10 -26.96
C ARG A 324 -11.63 4.68 -25.60
N LEU A 325 -10.84 5.01 -24.58
CA LEU A 325 -11.22 5.03 -23.18
C LEU A 325 -11.55 6.48 -22.80
N LEU A 326 -12.82 6.73 -22.51
CA LEU A 326 -13.25 7.96 -21.85
C LEU A 326 -13.22 7.68 -20.35
N THR A 327 -12.16 8.13 -19.68
CA THR A 327 -12.04 7.91 -18.25
C THR A 327 -12.78 9.00 -17.49
N GLN A 328 -13.76 8.59 -16.70
CA GLN A 328 -14.42 9.48 -15.75
C GLN A 328 -13.57 9.66 -14.48
N VAL A 329 -12.67 8.72 -14.20
CA VAL A 329 -11.84 8.72 -12.99
C VAL A 329 -10.76 9.82 -13.08
N PRO A 330 -10.49 10.58 -11.99
CA PRO A 330 -9.50 11.66 -12.00
C PRO A 330 -8.11 11.17 -12.42
N PRO A 331 -7.45 11.82 -13.40
CA PRO A 331 -6.10 11.42 -13.81
C PRO A 331 -5.09 11.47 -12.66
N ARG A 332 -5.25 12.44 -11.75
CA ARG A 332 -4.39 12.53 -10.56
C ARG A 332 -4.58 11.35 -9.60
N ALA A 333 -5.81 10.86 -9.41
CA ALA A 333 -6.06 9.69 -8.57
C ALA A 333 -5.50 8.41 -9.21
N ILE A 334 -5.60 8.27 -10.53
CA ILE A 334 -5.02 7.13 -11.27
C ILE A 334 -3.50 7.12 -11.14
N LYS A 335 -2.84 8.26 -11.37
CA LYS A 335 -1.39 8.39 -11.22
C LYS A 335 -0.95 8.07 -9.79
N GLU A 336 -1.66 8.58 -8.79
CA GLU A 336 -1.37 8.32 -7.38
C GLU A 336 -1.52 6.83 -7.03
N ALA A 337 -2.59 6.17 -7.49
CA ALA A 337 -2.78 4.73 -7.29
C ALA A 337 -1.64 3.92 -7.95
N LEU A 338 -1.28 4.26 -9.19
CA LEU A 338 -0.16 3.62 -9.90
C LEU A 338 1.17 3.82 -9.16
N MET A 339 1.46 5.04 -8.71
CA MET A 339 2.72 5.34 -8.03
C MET A 339 2.82 4.66 -6.68
N ASN A 340 1.73 4.56 -5.92
CA ASN A 340 1.71 3.77 -4.69
C ASN A 340 1.94 2.28 -4.99
N GLY A 341 1.31 1.74 -6.04
CA GLY A 341 1.55 0.38 -6.51
C GLY A 341 3.01 0.13 -6.88
N VAL A 342 3.67 1.06 -7.59
CA VAL A 342 5.10 0.97 -7.97
C VAL A 342 6.01 1.10 -6.75
N ALA A 343 5.79 2.10 -5.91
CA ALA A 343 6.66 2.42 -4.79
C ALA A 343 6.65 1.34 -3.70
N HIS A 344 5.47 0.75 -3.44
CA HIS A 344 5.29 -0.20 -2.36
C HIS A 344 5.25 -1.66 -2.82
N ARG A 345 5.27 -1.95 -4.12
CA ARG A 345 5.40 -3.31 -4.66
C ARG A 345 6.57 -4.08 -4.04
N ASP A 346 6.37 -5.36 -3.79
CA ASP A 346 7.47 -6.27 -3.54
C ASP A 346 8.27 -6.51 -4.84
N TRP A 347 9.44 -5.88 -4.93
CA TRP A 347 10.30 -5.97 -6.10
C TRP A 347 11.09 -7.27 -6.22
N ALA A 348 11.05 -8.15 -5.21
CA ALA A 348 11.59 -9.50 -5.31
C ALA A 348 10.74 -10.38 -6.24
N ALA A 349 9.43 -10.13 -6.31
CA ALA A 349 8.54 -10.85 -7.22
C ALA A 349 8.74 -10.43 -8.69
N SER A 350 8.36 -11.31 -9.63
CA SER A 350 8.42 -11.02 -11.07
C SER A 350 7.18 -10.27 -11.59
N ALA A 351 6.00 -10.52 -11.00
CA ALA A 351 4.70 -10.07 -11.51
C ALA A 351 4.55 -8.53 -11.56
N PRO A 352 4.18 -7.92 -12.70
CA PRO A 352 4.14 -6.46 -12.85
C PRO A 352 3.10 -5.78 -11.96
N VAL A 353 3.19 -4.45 -11.83
CA VAL A 353 2.06 -3.65 -11.35
C VAL A 353 0.96 -3.71 -12.40
N ASP A 354 -0.19 -4.24 -12.01
CA ASP A 354 -1.26 -4.56 -12.94
C ASP A 354 -2.35 -3.49 -12.89
N VAL A 355 -2.63 -2.85 -14.02
CA VAL A 355 -3.63 -1.77 -14.13
C VAL A 355 -4.74 -2.19 -15.07
N TRP A 356 -5.96 -2.25 -14.54
CA TRP A 356 -7.18 -2.46 -15.31
C TRP A 356 -7.96 -1.17 -15.38
N HIS A 357 -8.15 -0.63 -16.58
CA HIS A 357 -8.76 0.67 -16.78
C HIS A 357 -9.97 0.59 -17.72
N SER A 358 -11.17 0.78 -17.16
CA SER A 358 -12.44 0.91 -17.87
C SER A 358 -12.96 2.35 -17.82
N ALA A 359 -14.01 2.68 -18.58
CA ALA A 359 -14.52 4.06 -18.64
C ALA A 359 -14.92 4.62 -17.25
N SER A 360 -15.48 3.77 -16.39
CA SER A 360 -15.99 4.14 -15.07
C SER A 360 -15.17 3.60 -13.90
N SER A 361 -14.13 2.79 -14.13
CA SER A 361 -13.34 2.24 -13.02
C SER A 361 -11.89 1.95 -13.39
N VAL A 362 -10.99 2.19 -12.43
CA VAL A 362 -9.58 1.84 -12.50
C VAL A 362 -9.22 0.96 -11.31
N MET A 363 -8.61 -0.18 -11.57
CA MET A 363 -8.00 -1.04 -10.56
C MET A 363 -6.49 -1.05 -10.77
N VAL A 364 -5.73 -0.82 -9.70
CA VAL A 364 -4.28 -1.01 -9.65
C VAL A 364 -3.99 -2.11 -8.64
N GLY A 365 -3.29 -3.17 -9.06
CA GLY A 365 -2.83 -4.25 -8.21
C GLY A 365 -1.31 -4.30 -8.18
N SER A 366 -0.72 -4.48 -7.00
CA SER A 366 0.70 -4.74 -6.84
C SER A 366 0.91 -5.92 -5.89
N VAL A 367 1.90 -6.74 -6.20
CA VAL A 367 2.32 -7.87 -5.35
C VAL A 367 2.99 -7.40 -4.06
N GLY A 368 2.80 -8.21 -3.02
CA GLY A 368 3.16 -7.96 -1.63
C GLY A 368 2.06 -7.18 -0.90
N GLY A 369 1.67 -7.66 0.29
CA GLY A 369 0.67 -7.03 1.17
C GLY A 369 1.09 -5.67 1.72
N PHE A 370 0.37 -5.17 2.73
CA PHE A 370 0.76 -4.01 3.50
C PHE A 370 2.07 -4.25 4.25
N PHE A 371 2.73 -3.17 4.64
CA PHE A 371 4.07 -3.22 5.21
C PHE A 371 4.20 -2.33 6.43
N GLY A 372 4.98 -2.78 7.42
CA GLY A 372 5.39 -1.95 8.56
C GLY A 372 4.23 -1.51 9.46
N GLY A 373 3.27 -2.42 9.72
CA GLY A 373 2.12 -2.17 10.60
C GLY A 373 0.95 -1.44 9.93
N VAL A 374 1.06 -1.13 8.63
CA VAL A 374 -0.06 -0.58 7.85
C VAL A 374 -1.11 -1.66 7.63
N THR A 375 -2.38 -1.29 7.73
CA THR A 375 -3.57 -2.12 7.47
C THR A 375 -4.57 -1.30 6.67
N ALA A 376 -5.64 -1.93 6.17
CA ALA A 376 -6.69 -1.20 5.46
C ALA A 376 -7.38 -0.17 6.39
N GLU A 377 -7.50 -0.48 7.68
CA GLU A 377 -8.19 0.31 8.70
C GLU A 377 -7.38 1.54 9.14
N ASN A 378 -6.05 1.42 9.23
CA ASN A 378 -5.18 2.51 9.68
C ASN A 378 -4.58 3.34 8.52
N LEU A 379 -4.97 3.03 7.28
CA LEU A 379 -4.44 3.66 6.07
C LEU A 379 -4.74 5.17 6.05
N GLY A 380 -3.66 5.97 6.00
CA GLY A 380 -3.70 7.44 6.04
C GLY A 380 -3.64 8.04 7.45
N GLN A 381 -3.66 7.22 8.50
CA GLN A 381 -3.45 7.62 9.89
C GLN A 381 -2.09 7.15 10.41
N HIS A 382 -1.66 5.97 9.96
CA HIS A 382 -0.34 5.43 10.27
C HIS A 382 0.77 6.25 9.57
N PRO A 383 1.93 6.48 10.22
CA PRO A 383 3.08 7.10 9.57
C PRO A 383 3.47 6.35 8.28
N PRO A 384 3.88 7.06 7.21
CA PRO A 384 4.23 6.40 5.96
C PRO A 384 5.41 5.44 6.17
N ARG A 385 5.24 4.19 5.72
CA ARG A 385 6.27 3.15 5.74
C ARG A 385 6.41 2.57 4.34
N SER A 386 7.65 2.29 3.93
CA SER A 386 7.93 1.59 2.67
C SER A 386 9.01 0.53 2.88
N ARG A 387 8.89 -0.56 2.12
CA ARG A 387 9.93 -1.58 1.95
C ARG A 387 11.05 -1.13 1.00
N ASN A 388 10.77 -0.12 0.16
CA ASN A 388 11.68 0.40 -0.86
C ASN A 388 11.97 1.90 -0.62
N ASN A 389 12.71 2.24 0.43
CA ASN A 389 12.88 3.64 0.83
C ASN A 389 13.72 4.44 -0.19
N ALA A 390 14.81 3.86 -0.71
CA ALA A 390 15.62 4.49 -1.76
C ALA A 390 14.82 4.68 -3.06
N LEU A 391 13.99 3.71 -3.45
CA LEU A 391 13.08 3.89 -4.58
C LEU A 391 12.10 5.06 -4.34
N VAL A 392 11.44 5.10 -3.17
CA VAL A 392 10.52 6.19 -2.81
C VAL A 392 11.24 7.53 -2.84
N GLN A 393 12.47 7.61 -2.31
CA GLN A 393 13.26 8.83 -2.32
C GLN A 393 13.52 9.34 -3.74
N VAL A 394 13.91 8.46 -4.67
CA VAL A 394 14.14 8.84 -6.07
C VAL A 394 12.84 9.29 -6.74
N LEU A 395 11.72 8.59 -6.50
CA LEU A 395 10.42 8.95 -7.05
C LEU A 395 9.92 10.31 -6.54
N VAL A 396 10.22 10.65 -5.28
CA VAL A 396 9.96 11.96 -4.69
C VAL A 396 10.84 13.04 -5.32
N GLU A 397 12.13 12.78 -5.48
CA GLU A 397 13.07 13.72 -6.11
C GLU A 397 12.67 14.01 -7.58
N LEU A 398 12.15 13.01 -8.29
CA LEU A 398 11.57 13.15 -9.63
C LEU A 398 10.17 13.78 -9.65
N HIS A 399 9.61 14.13 -8.49
CA HIS A 399 8.26 14.67 -8.32
C HIS A 399 7.14 13.77 -8.88
N LEU A 400 7.38 12.46 -8.87
CA LEU A 400 6.38 11.45 -9.22
C LEU A 400 5.53 11.07 -8.01
N MET A 401 5.99 11.36 -6.80
CA MET A 401 5.31 11.05 -5.54
C MET A 401 5.52 12.16 -4.50
N ASP A 402 4.56 12.33 -3.58
CA ASP A 402 4.70 13.23 -2.43
C ASP A 402 5.38 12.53 -1.24
N TYR A 403 6.43 13.13 -0.66
CA TYR A 403 7.23 12.53 0.44
C TYR A 403 6.46 12.30 1.75
N GLN A 404 5.35 13.03 1.99
CA GLN A 404 4.71 13.11 3.31
C GLN A 404 3.60 12.06 3.57
N GLY A 405 3.58 10.95 2.83
CA GLY A 405 2.47 9.98 2.95
C GLY A 405 1.11 10.55 2.52
N GLY A 406 1.12 11.67 1.78
CA GLY A 406 -0.07 12.37 1.31
C GLY A 406 -0.79 11.67 0.17
N GLY A 407 -0.28 10.55 -0.32
CA GLY A 407 -0.81 9.86 -1.50
C GLY A 407 -2.26 9.40 -1.31
N ILE A 408 -2.55 8.71 -0.21
CA ILE A 408 -3.92 8.27 0.13
C ILE A 408 -4.85 9.47 0.32
N THR A 409 -4.36 10.54 0.97
CA THR A 409 -5.09 11.80 1.15
C THR A 409 -5.42 12.44 -0.20
N THR A 410 -4.46 12.49 -1.13
CA THR A 410 -4.65 12.99 -2.49
C THR A 410 -5.69 12.18 -3.24
N LEU A 411 -5.61 10.86 -3.12
CA LEU A 411 -6.49 9.92 -3.78
C LEU A 411 -7.94 10.10 -3.28
N ARG A 412 -8.17 10.03 -1.96
CA ARG A 412 -9.49 10.29 -1.33
C ARG A 412 -10.04 11.68 -1.70
N ARG A 413 -9.18 12.70 -1.67
CA ARG A 413 -9.55 14.08 -2.00
C ARG A 413 -10.00 14.25 -3.44
N GLU A 414 -9.26 13.70 -4.41
CA GLU A 414 -9.60 13.86 -5.83
C GLU A 414 -10.88 13.12 -6.21
N MET A 415 -11.18 11.99 -5.56
CA MET A 415 -12.44 11.26 -5.70
C MET A 415 -13.59 12.05 -5.06
N LEU A 416 -13.47 12.40 -3.78
CA LEU A 416 -14.51 13.12 -3.04
C LEU A 416 -14.83 14.47 -3.70
N LYS A 417 -13.82 15.22 -4.13
CA LYS A 417 -14.02 16.51 -4.82
C LYS A 417 -14.90 16.40 -6.08
N ARG A 418 -14.93 15.24 -6.74
CA ARG A 418 -15.78 14.97 -7.91
C ARG A 418 -17.07 14.23 -7.57
N GLY A 419 -17.37 14.02 -6.29
CA GLY A 419 -18.55 13.29 -5.84
C GLY A 419 -18.48 11.79 -6.12
N MET A 420 -17.29 11.27 -6.41
CA MET A 420 -17.12 9.84 -6.64
C MET A 420 -17.00 9.10 -5.32
N PRO A 421 -17.37 7.81 -5.27
CA PRO A 421 -17.16 6.99 -4.09
C PRO A 421 -15.70 7.00 -3.63
N ALA A 422 -15.52 6.82 -2.32
CA ALA A 422 -14.21 6.68 -1.74
C ALA A 422 -13.46 5.49 -2.38
N PRO A 423 -12.14 5.60 -2.55
CA PRO A 423 -11.33 4.51 -3.06
C PRO A 423 -11.39 3.29 -2.14
N LEU A 424 -11.52 2.10 -2.73
CA LEU A 424 -11.40 0.85 -2.00
C LEU A 424 -9.93 0.42 -2.05
N ILE A 425 -9.35 0.13 -0.90
CA ILE A 425 -7.95 -0.30 -0.76
C ILE A 425 -7.92 -1.50 0.17
N ASP A 426 -7.54 -2.65 -0.36
CA ASP A 426 -7.63 -3.93 0.31
C ASP A 426 -6.43 -4.84 -0.01
N GLU A 427 -6.16 -5.78 0.91
CA GLU A 427 -5.30 -6.93 0.63
C GLU A 427 -6.14 -8.02 -0.04
N VAL A 428 -5.58 -8.63 -1.07
CA VAL A 428 -6.20 -9.75 -1.79
C VAL A 428 -5.29 -10.96 -1.70
N ALA A 429 -5.90 -12.16 -1.80
CA ALA A 429 -5.20 -13.44 -1.62
C ALA A 429 -4.43 -13.52 -0.29
N ASP A 430 -5.14 -13.30 0.83
CA ASP A 430 -4.61 -13.45 2.20
C ASP A 430 -3.33 -12.66 2.50
N GLY A 431 -3.16 -11.47 1.90
CA GLY A 431 -2.02 -10.59 2.13
C GLY A 431 -0.90 -10.68 1.08
N ASP A 432 -1.10 -11.43 0.00
CA ASP A 432 -0.08 -11.59 -1.06
C ASP A 432 -0.05 -10.41 -2.05
N ALA A 433 -1.09 -9.58 -2.09
CA ALA A 433 -1.15 -8.42 -2.95
C ALA A 433 -2.04 -7.32 -2.37
N VAL A 434 -1.73 -6.07 -2.71
CA VAL A 434 -2.58 -4.91 -2.42
C VAL A 434 -3.28 -4.47 -3.69
N ARG A 435 -4.56 -4.16 -3.56
CA ARG A 435 -5.39 -3.63 -4.64
C ARG A 435 -5.94 -2.26 -4.26
N VAL A 436 -5.94 -1.36 -5.23
CA VAL A 436 -6.58 -0.05 -5.16
C VAL A 436 -7.62 0.02 -6.26
N GLN A 437 -8.90 0.20 -5.91
CA GLN A 437 -10.00 0.37 -6.84
C GLN A 437 -10.59 1.77 -6.75
N LEU A 438 -10.63 2.43 -7.90
CA LEU A 438 -11.25 3.72 -8.13
C LEU A 438 -12.51 3.49 -8.97
N THR A 439 -13.65 4.01 -8.54
CA THR A 439 -14.90 3.94 -9.30
C THR A 439 -15.51 5.33 -9.47
N ALA A 440 -15.99 5.60 -10.67
CA ALA A 440 -16.79 6.77 -11.00
C ALA A 440 -18.29 6.45 -10.96
N GLU A 441 -18.68 5.17 -10.94
CA GLU A 441 -20.08 4.78 -10.75
C GLU A 441 -20.59 5.27 -9.40
N GLY A 442 -21.81 5.81 -9.36
CA GLY A 442 -22.36 6.44 -8.17
C GLY A 442 -21.87 7.87 -7.93
N GLN A 443 -21.36 8.56 -8.96
CA GLN A 443 -20.96 9.95 -8.86
C GLN A 443 -22.11 10.89 -8.45
N ASP A 444 -21.93 11.63 -7.36
CA ASP A 444 -22.78 12.77 -6.99
C ASP A 444 -22.39 14.02 -7.81
N VAL A 445 -23.06 14.18 -8.95
CA VAL A 445 -22.87 15.32 -9.86
C VAL A 445 -23.26 16.65 -9.20
N VAL A 446 -24.28 16.65 -8.34
CA VAL A 446 -24.74 17.86 -7.63
C VAL A 446 -23.63 18.37 -6.70
N TRP A 447 -23.04 17.46 -5.92
CA TRP A 447 -21.89 17.75 -5.07
C TRP A 447 -20.69 18.22 -5.90
N ALA A 448 -20.36 17.55 -7.00
CA ALA A 448 -19.24 17.95 -7.86
C ALA A 448 -19.40 19.39 -8.38
N CYS A 449 -20.60 19.76 -8.83
CA CYS A 449 -20.93 21.12 -9.28
C CYS A 449 -20.87 22.13 -8.13
N PHE A 450 -21.39 21.77 -6.96
CA PHE A 450 -21.34 22.59 -5.76
C PHE A 450 -19.89 22.90 -5.35
N ILE A 451 -19.03 21.88 -5.28
CA ILE A 451 -17.60 22.05 -4.99
C ILE A 451 -16.88 22.84 -6.08
N ARG A 452 -17.28 22.70 -7.34
CA ARG A 452 -16.72 23.52 -8.45
C ARG A 452 -17.03 25.01 -8.29
N ALA A 453 -18.14 25.38 -7.65
CA ALA A 453 -18.50 26.77 -7.36
C ALA A 453 -17.89 27.30 -6.05
N LEU A 454 -17.56 26.42 -5.08
CA LEU A 454 -17.13 26.79 -3.72
C LEU A 454 -15.86 27.66 -3.67
N ALA A 455 -15.90 28.80 -3.00
CA ALA A 455 -14.74 29.66 -2.78
C ALA A 455 -14.40 29.81 -1.29
N PRO A 456 -13.14 30.10 -0.92
CA PRO A 456 -11.97 30.18 -1.81
C PRO A 456 -11.51 28.80 -2.31
N ARG A 457 -10.91 28.77 -3.52
CA ARG A 457 -10.46 27.52 -4.18
C ARG A 457 -9.52 26.64 -3.34
N ARG A 458 -8.79 27.24 -2.38
CA ARG A 458 -7.92 26.52 -1.45
C ARG A 458 -8.66 25.50 -0.57
N LEU A 459 -9.92 25.76 -0.23
CA LEU A 459 -10.72 24.82 0.59
C LEU A 459 -10.93 23.49 -0.14
N ARG A 460 -11.01 23.51 -1.47
CA ARG A 460 -11.16 22.31 -2.31
C ARG A 460 -9.90 21.44 -2.37
N ARG A 461 -8.80 21.88 -1.75
CA ARG A 461 -7.52 21.16 -1.72
C ARG A 461 -7.27 20.47 -0.38
N ASP A 462 -8.13 20.69 0.61
CA ASP A 462 -8.03 20.11 1.93
C ASP A 462 -9.04 18.96 2.05
N LEU A 463 -8.59 17.77 2.42
CA LEU A 463 -9.46 16.60 2.53
C LEU A 463 -10.40 16.72 3.72
N ASP A 464 -9.91 17.20 4.87
CA ASP A 464 -10.69 17.25 6.10
C ASP A 464 -11.86 18.23 5.92
N LEU A 465 -11.62 19.37 5.29
CA LEU A 465 -12.68 20.32 4.94
C LEU A 465 -13.73 19.73 3.99
N LEU A 466 -13.30 18.94 3.00
CA LEU A 466 -14.23 18.28 2.07
C LEU A 466 -15.06 17.21 2.78
N ILE A 467 -14.46 16.41 3.67
CA ILE A 467 -15.17 15.39 4.47
C ILE A 467 -16.25 16.06 5.33
N LEU A 468 -15.86 17.10 6.07
CA LEU A 468 -16.78 17.83 6.95
C LEU A 468 -17.91 18.50 6.15
N LEU A 469 -17.59 19.19 5.06
CA LEU A 469 -18.59 19.82 4.21
C LEU A 469 -19.52 18.80 3.55
N HIS A 470 -19.00 17.66 3.12
CA HIS A 470 -19.81 16.58 2.55
C HIS A 470 -20.79 16.05 3.60
N HIS A 471 -20.32 15.82 4.83
CA HIS A 471 -21.18 15.41 5.94
C HIS A 471 -22.28 16.44 6.23
N ILE A 472 -21.95 17.74 6.30
CA ILE A 472 -22.91 18.83 6.49
C ILE A 472 -23.95 18.87 5.35
N VAL A 473 -23.53 18.67 4.10
CA VAL A 473 -24.45 18.63 2.95
C VAL A 473 -25.40 17.43 2.99
N THR A 474 -24.92 16.28 3.48
CA THR A 474 -25.71 15.05 3.57
C THR A 474 -26.65 15.04 4.77
N HIS A 475 -26.20 15.48 5.94
CA HIS A 475 -26.91 15.35 7.22
C HIS A 475 -27.47 16.68 7.75
N GLY A 476 -27.13 17.80 7.13
CA GLY A 476 -27.60 19.15 7.46
C GLY A 476 -26.73 19.90 8.47
N TYR A 477 -25.99 19.19 9.32
CA TYR A 477 -25.11 19.78 10.34
C TYR A 477 -23.93 18.86 10.70
N VAL A 478 -22.98 19.39 11.46
CA VAL A 478 -21.94 18.61 12.13
C VAL A 478 -21.66 19.18 13.54
N THR A 479 -21.39 18.31 14.51
CA THR A 479 -20.89 18.70 15.84
C THR A 479 -19.37 18.55 15.90
N LEU A 480 -18.72 19.13 16.91
CA LEU A 480 -17.28 18.96 17.11
C LEU A 480 -16.89 17.49 17.32
N CYS A 481 -17.66 16.73 18.11
CA CYS A 481 -17.43 15.31 18.33
C CYS A 481 -17.47 14.52 17.01
N VAL A 482 -18.52 14.72 16.20
CA VAL A 482 -18.64 14.05 14.90
C VAL A 482 -17.52 14.48 13.94
N ALA A 483 -17.10 15.75 13.99
CA ALA A 483 -15.97 16.22 13.19
C ALA A 483 -14.65 15.51 13.57
N GLN A 484 -14.42 15.24 14.86
CA GLN A 484 -13.26 14.49 15.32
C GLN A 484 -13.30 13.03 14.84
N ASP A 485 -14.46 12.39 14.91
CA ASP A 485 -14.65 11.00 14.45
C ASP A 485 -14.43 10.87 12.95
N LEU A 486 -15.01 11.77 12.14
CA LEU A 486 -14.92 11.73 10.68
C LEU A 486 -13.50 11.98 10.14
N THR A 487 -12.75 12.86 10.79
CA THR A 487 -11.42 13.26 10.33
C THR A 487 -10.29 12.52 11.05
N ALA A 488 -10.61 11.81 12.14
CA ALA A 488 -9.66 11.23 13.08
C ALA A 488 -8.61 12.24 13.58
N LYS A 489 -9.04 13.49 13.84
CA LYS A 489 -8.18 14.61 14.27
C LYS A 489 -8.51 15.08 15.68
N PRO A 490 -7.52 15.64 16.40
CA PRO A 490 -7.76 16.24 17.70
C PRO A 490 -8.61 17.51 17.58
N GLU A 491 -9.33 17.82 18.65
CA GLU A 491 -10.29 18.93 18.76
C GLU A 491 -9.81 20.24 18.12
N ARG A 492 -8.60 20.70 18.48
CA ARG A 492 -8.04 21.96 17.97
C ARG A 492 -7.92 21.99 16.44
N GLN A 493 -7.57 20.87 15.80
CA GLN A 493 -7.46 20.80 14.34
C GLN A 493 -8.85 20.83 13.70
N CYS A 494 -9.82 20.12 14.26
CA CYS A 494 -11.22 20.16 13.82
C CYS A 494 -11.81 21.58 13.93
N LEU A 495 -11.58 22.28 15.04
CA LEU A 495 -12.03 23.66 15.21
C LEU A 495 -11.44 24.60 14.16
N ASN A 496 -10.14 24.46 13.85
CA ASN A 496 -9.51 25.24 12.78
C ASN A 496 -10.09 24.93 11.39
N ALA A 497 -10.44 23.66 11.15
CA ALA A 497 -11.08 23.22 9.92
C ALA A 497 -12.49 23.80 9.79
N LEU A 498 -13.30 23.70 10.84
CA LEU A 498 -14.66 24.27 10.90
C LEU A 498 -14.65 25.80 10.74
N ALA A 499 -13.75 26.51 11.43
CA ALA A 499 -13.56 27.94 11.26
C ALA A 499 -13.09 28.33 9.84
N SER A 500 -12.45 27.41 9.11
CA SER A 500 -12.11 27.59 7.70
C SER A 500 -13.31 27.35 6.79
N LEU A 501 -14.21 26.43 7.13
CA LEU A 501 -15.48 26.23 6.43
C LEU A 501 -16.44 27.41 6.61
N GLU A 502 -16.48 28.07 7.76
CA GLU A 502 -17.28 29.29 7.97
C GLU A 502 -16.90 30.43 7.00
N LYS A 503 -15.65 30.43 6.49
CA LYS A 503 -15.18 31.40 5.49
C LYS A 503 -15.54 31.00 4.05
N SER A 504 -16.20 29.87 3.87
CA SER A 504 -16.57 29.38 2.56
C SER A 504 -17.80 30.11 2.03
N HIS A 505 -17.79 30.40 0.74
CA HIS A 505 -18.85 31.11 0.06
C HIS A 505 -19.12 30.56 -1.34
N LEU A 506 -20.34 30.75 -1.83
CA LEU A 506 -20.78 30.45 -3.18
C LEU A 506 -21.32 31.74 -3.78
N GLU A 507 -20.70 32.22 -4.87
CA GLU A 507 -21.11 33.47 -5.54
C GLU A 507 -21.15 34.69 -4.60
N GLY A 508 -20.33 34.67 -3.54
CA GLY A 508 -20.26 35.73 -2.53
C GLY A 508 -21.08 35.47 -1.26
N GLU A 509 -21.97 34.47 -1.27
CA GLU A 509 -22.84 34.13 -0.15
C GLU A 509 -22.23 33.05 0.75
N PRO A 510 -22.27 33.17 2.09
CA PRO A 510 -21.69 32.20 3.01
C PRO A 510 -22.38 30.83 2.91
N VAL A 511 -21.60 29.75 3.01
CA VAL A 511 -22.13 28.38 2.90
C VAL A 511 -22.44 27.75 4.24
N VAL A 512 -21.52 27.90 5.20
CA VAL A 512 -21.59 27.26 6.52
C VAL A 512 -21.57 28.34 7.59
N PHE A 513 -22.35 28.17 8.65
CA PHE A 513 -22.31 29.04 9.82
C PHE A 513 -22.35 28.23 11.12
N ALA A 514 -21.78 28.80 12.18
CA ALA A 514 -21.84 28.23 13.52
C ALA A 514 -23.14 28.66 14.23
N ASN A 515 -23.86 27.68 14.78
CA ASN A 515 -25.12 27.84 15.48
C ASN A 515 -24.98 27.30 16.92
N PRO A 516 -24.73 28.18 17.91
CA PRO A 516 -24.50 27.78 19.30
C PRO A 516 -25.77 27.39 20.09
N CYS A 517 -26.97 27.58 19.54
CA CYS A 517 -28.21 27.60 20.34
C CYS A 517 -29.23 26.49 20.04
N ARG A 518 -28.93 25.55 19.12
CA ARG A 518 -29.99 24.66 18.57
C ARG A 518 -30.33 23.43 19.43
N LEU A 519 -29.41 22.90 20.24
CA LEU A 519 -29.62 21.63 20.97
C LEU A 519 -29.99 21.79 22.45
N GLY A 520 -29.93 23.00 23.02
CA GLY A 520 -30.10 23.20 24.46
C GLY A 520 -29.00 22.58 25.34
N SER A 521 -28.06 21.80 24.76
CA SER A 521 -26.92 21.16 25.42
C SER A 521 -25.69 22.06 25.60
N GLY A 522 -25.68 23.24 24.95
CA GLY A 522 -24.52 24.14 24.93
C GLY A 522 -23.49 23.84 23.85
N ASP A 523 -23.71 22.80 23.03
CA ASP A 523 -22.82 22.45 21.94
C ASP A 523 -23.06 23.30 20.69
N THR A 524 -21.97 23.83 20.12
CA THR A 524 -22.01 24.51 18.81
C THR A 524 -22.17 23.49 17.69
N LEU A 525 -23.11 23.78 16.80
CA LEU A 525 -23.34 23.05 15.55
C LEU A 525 -22.87 23.89 14.36
N TRP A 526 -22.35 23.25 13.32
CA TRP A 526 -22.06 23.91 12.05
C TRP A 526 -23.04 23.41 11.00
N GLU A 527 -23.77 24.33 10.38
CA GLU A 527 -24.92 24.01 9.52
C GLU A 527 -24.83 24.77 8.19
N LEU A 528 -25.55 24.30 7.17
CA LEU A 528 -25.70 25.05 5.92
C LEU A 528 -26.57 26.29 6.12
N THR A 529 -26.19 27.39 5.46
CA THR A 529 -27.08 28.56 5.35
C THR A 529 -28.31 28.23 4.48
N ASP A 530 -29.43 28.92 4.70
CA ASP A 530 -30.63 28.79 3.88
C ASP A 530 -30.36 29.01 2.38
N MET A 531 -29.42 29.92 2.08
CA MET A 531 -29.00 30.20 0.71
C MET A 531 -28.25 29.01 0.10
N ALA A 532 -27.32 28.40 0.83
CA ALA A 532 -26.63 27.21 0.38
C ALA A 532 -27.59 26.03 0.15
N VAL A 533 -28.57 25.84 1.04
CA VAL A 533 -29.62 24.83 0.87
C VAL A 533 -30.45 25.09 -0.39
N LYS A 534 -30.89 26.33 -0.62
CA LYS A 534 -31.62 26.71 -1.85
C LYS A 534 -30.79 26.43 -3.11
N LYS A 535 -29.49 26.75 -3.09
CA LYS A 535 -28.59 26.50 -4.23
C LYS A 535 -28.39 25.01 -4.50
N LEU A 536 -28.23 24.20 -3.46
CA LEU A 536 -28.15 22.73 -3.56
C LEU A 536 -29.44 22.15 -4.14
N ASN A 537 -30.61 22.58 -3.66
CA ASN A 537 -31.89 22.13 -4.20
C ASN A 537 -32.05 22.54 -5.68
N SER A 538 -31.68 23.77 -6.05
CA SER A 538 -31.67 24.19 -7.46
C SER A 538 -30.72 23.36 -8.34
N LEU A 539 -29.58 22.90 -7.82
CA LEU A 539 -28.71 21.96 -8.52
C LEU A 539 -29.36 20.58 -8.63
N ARG A 540 -29.96 20.07 -7.56
CA ARG A 540 -30.70 18.79 -7.55
C ARG A 540 -31.81 18.79 -8.57
N ASP A 541 -32.63 19.84 -8.62
CA ASP A 541 -33.71 19.97 -9.59
C ASP A 541 -33.17 19.91 -11.02
N ARG A 542 -32.15 20.71 -11.34
CA ARG A 542 -31.52 20.72 -12.67
C ARG A 542 -31.03 19.34 -13.12
N TYR A 543 -30.36 18.59 -12.25
CA TYR A 543 -29.79 17.29 -12.60
C TYR A 543 -30.76 16.10 -12.43
N ALA A 544 -31.84 16.26 -11.67
CA ALA A 544 -32.95 15.31 -11.63
C ALA A 544 -33.72 15.29 -12.96
N PHE A 545 -33.88 16.45 -13.62
CA PHE A 545 -34.51 16.54 -14.94
C PHE A 545 -33.65 16.01 -16.09
N SER A 546 -32.31 16.01 -15.97
CA SER A 546 -31.43 15.49 -17.04
C SER A 546 -31.41 13.95 -17.11
N HIS A 547 -31.66 13.25 -15.99
CA HIS A 547 -31.71 11.78 -15.93
C HIS A 547 -33.09 11.20 -16.30
N GLN A 548 -34.07 12.04 -16.66
CA GLN A 548 -35.43 11.63 -17.06
C GLN A 548 -35.75 11.86 -18.54
N LYS A 549 -34.82 12.40 -19.36
CA LYS A 549 -35.02 12.42 -20.81
C LYS A 549 -34.51 11.11 -21.43
N PRO A 550 -35.36 10.41 -22.21
CA PRO A 550 -35.09 9.08 -22.73
C PRO A 550 -33.98 9.03 -23.79
#